data_AF-A0A839I1R5-F1
#
_entry.id   AF-A0A839I1R5-F1
#
_cell.length_a   1.000
_cell.length_b   1.000
_cell.length_c   1.000
_cell.angle_alpha   90.00
_cell.angle_beta   90.00
_cell.angle_gamma   90.00
#
_symmetry.space_group_name_H-M   'P 1'
#
loop_
_entity.id
_entity.type
_entity.pdbx_description
1 polymer ?
#
loop_
_entity_poly.entity_id
_entity_poly.type
_entity_poly.pdbx_seq_one_letter_code
_entity_poly.pdbx_strand_id
1 'polypeptide(L)' 'MLPIKKGQQAIVQHIIQQASFEEVTPDKIVIPNQSLTHIQFLFEQLTMFGYLSKLTNGCYVRA' A
#
# COMPACT_ATOMS: atom_id res chain seq x y z
N MET A 1 -5.74 14.37 -7.08
CA MET A 1 -4.92 14.10 -5.88
C MET A 1 -5.76 13.29 -4.92
N LEU A 2 -5.30 12.10 -4.54
CA LEU A 2 -5.93 11.26 -3.52
C LEU A 2 -6.19 12.09 -2.23
N PRO A 3 -7.38 12.04 -1.61
CA PRO A 3 -7.65 12.69 -0.33
C PRO A 3 -6.99 11.92 0.82
N ILE A 4 -5.68 11.76 0.74
CA ILE A 4 -4.86 11.18 1.79
C ILE A 4 -4.65 12.29 2.82
N LYS A 5 -5.09 12.07 4.07
CA LYS A 5 -4.81 13.02 5.17
C LYS A 5 -3.31 13.28 5.21
N LYS A 6 -2.87 14.51 5.51
CA LYS A 6 -1.45 14.95 5.44
C LYS A 6 -0.42 14.00 6.13
N GLY A 7 -0.84 13.11 7.04
CA GLY A 7 0.02 12.10 7.67
C GLY A 7 0.13 10.74 6.94
N GLN A 8 -0.77 10.41 6.02
CA GLN A 8 -0.79 9.11 5.32
C GLN A 8 -0.04 9.15 3.97
N GLN A 9 0.37 10.32 3.48
CA GLN A 9 1.04 10.46 2.18
C GLN A 9 2.40 9.75 2.17
N ALA A 10 3.16 9.85 3.25
CA ALA A 10 4.43 9.15 3.41
C ALA A 10 4.26 7.62 3.39
N ILE A 11 3.17 7.12 3.99
CA ILE A 11 2.83 5.70 4.01
C ILE A 11 2.54 5.21 2.59
N VAL A 12 1.69 5.93 1.87
CA VAL A 12 1.32 5.59 0.49
C VAL A 12 2.54 5.63 -0.42
N GLN A 13 3.38 6.66 -0.32
CA GLN A 13 4.63 6.74 -1.08
C GLN A 13 5.55 5.56 -0.78
N HIS A 14 5.69 5.19 0.49
CA HIS A 14 6.50 4.05 0.90
C HIS A 14 5.99 2.73 0.29
N ILE A 15 4.68 2.49 0.34
CA ILE A 15 4.05 1.30 -0.25
C ILE A 15 4.28 1.25 -1.77
N ILE A 16 4.00 2.36 -2.48
CA ILE A 16 4.17 2.42 -3.95
C ILE A 16 5.64 2.23 -4.32
N GLN A 17 6.56 2.83 -3.56
CA GLN A 17 7.99 2.70 -3.81
C GLN A 17 8.43 1.25 -3.66
N GLN A 18 8.10 0.57 -2.56
CA GLN A 18 8.46 -0.84 -2.40
C GLN A 18 7.82 -1.73 -3.48
N ALA A 19 6.53 -1.51 -3.78
CA ALA A 19 5.82 -2.22 -4.84
C ALA A 19 6.40 -2.00 -6.25
N SER A 20 7.27 -1.00 -6.43
CA SER A 20 7.98 -0.76 -7.69
C SER A 20 9.20 -1.64 -7.87
N PHE A 21 9.76 -2.18 -6.78
CA PHE A 21 10.98 -3.00 -6.80
C PHE A 21 10.68 -4.48 -6.57
N GLU A 22 9.64 -4.80 -5.79
CA GLU A 22 9.31 -6.17 -5.43
C GLU A 22 7.81 -6.36 -5.16
N GLU A 23 7.40 -7.63 -5.08
CA GLU A 23 6.08 -8.03 -4.60
C GLU A 23 5.93 -7.70 -3.11
N VAL A 24 4.95 -6.87 -2.77
CA VAL A 24 4.70 -6.44 -1.40
C VAL A 24 3.40 -7.02 -0.85
N THR A 25 3.37 -7.27 0.45
CA THR A 25 2.16 -7.66 1.17
C THR A 25 1.93 -6.72 2.36
N PRO A 26 0.67 -6.47 2.76
CA PRO A 26 0.36 -5.56 3.88
C PRO A 26 1.07 -5.93 5.19
N ASP A 27 1.29 -7.21 5.46
CA ASP A 27 1.97 -7.73 6.66
C ASP A 27 3.48 -7.45 6.68
N LYS A 28 4.11 -7.24 5.52
CA LYS A 28 5.53 -6.88 5.42
C LYS A 28 5.79 -5.39 5.60
N ILE A 29 4.76 -4.55 5.50
CA ILE A 29 4.86 -3.10 5.66
C ILE A 29 4.74 -2.75 7.14
N VAL A 30 5.89 -2.58 7.80
CA VAL A 30 5.95 -2.16 9.20
C VAL A 30 6.09 -0.64 9.28
N ILE A 31 5.00 0.02 9.69
CA ILE A 31 4.99 1.47 9.90
C ILE A 31 4.65 1.75 11.37
N PRO A 32 5.49 2.51 12.10
CA PRO A 32 5.23 2.85 13.49
C PRO A 32 3.86 3.50 13.67
N ASN A 33 3.15 3.12 14.73
CA ASN A 33 1.82 3.64 15.10
C ASN A 33 0.71 3.39 14.06
N GLN A 34 0.88 2.40 13.18
CA GLN A 34 -0.16 1.97 12.25
C GLN A 34 -0.53 0.51 12.50
N SER A 35 -1.83 0.24 12.57
CA SER A 35 -2.31 -1.14 12.69
C SER A 35 -2.23 -1.84 11.32
N LEU A 36 -2.05 -3.16 11.35
CA LEU A 36 -2.08 -3.98 10.13
C LEU A 36 -3.38 -3.77 9.34
N THR A 37 -4.52 -3.65 10.01
CA THR A 37 -5.83 -3.38 9.39
C THR A 37 -5.82 -2.07 8.59
N HIS A 38 -5.16 -1.03 9.11
CA HIS A 38 -5.07 0.24 8.40
C HIS A 38 -4.16 0.13 7.17
N ILE A 39 -3.06 -0.61 7.26
CA ILE A 39 -2.20 -0.88 6.10
C ILE A 39 -2.96 -1.69 5.03
N GLN A 40 -3.69 -2.73 5.43
CA GLN A 40 -4.54 -3.51 4.52
C GLN A 40 -5.55 -2.62 3.79
N PHE A 41 -6.23 -1.73 4.53
CA PHE A 41 -7.16 -0.77 3.95
C PHE A 41 -6.48 0.13 2.91
N LEU A 42 -5.26 0.62 3.18
CA LEU A 42 -4.51 1.43 2.21
C LEU A 42 -4.16 0.64 0.94
N PHE A 43 -3.79 -0.63 1.05
CA PHE A 43 -3.54 -1.48 -0.12
C PHE A 43 -4.80 -1.67 -0.97
N GLU A 44 -5.95 -1.88 -0.34
CA GLU A 44 -7.24 -1.98 -1.04
C GLU A 44 -7.58 -0.68 -1.76
N GLN A 45 -7.42 0.47 -1.09
CA GLN A 45 -7.62 1.78 -1.71
C GLN A 45 -6.68 1.98 -2.90
N LEU A 46 -5.39 1.69 -2.74
CA LEU A 46 -4.41 1.82 -3.82
C LEU A 46 -4.70 0.89 -5.00
N THR A 47 -5.24 -0.31 -4.73
CA THR A 47 -5.70 -1.21 -5.78
C THR A 47 -6.92 -0.64 -6.50
N MET A 48 -7.90 -0.12 -5.75
CA MET A 48 -9.10 0.52 -6.30
C MET A 48 -8.77 1.74 -7.18
N PHE A 49 -7.76 2.52 -6.80
CA PHE A 49 -7.30 3.67 -7.57
C PHE A 49 -6.32 3.32 -8.70
N GLY A 50 -5.98 2.04 -8.88
CA GLY A 50 -5.08 1.59 -9.95
C GLY A 50 -3.61 1.94 -9.74
N TYR A 51 -3.17 2.12 -8.50
CA TYR A 51 -1.74 2.26 -8.16
C TYR A 51 -1.07 0.93 -7.86
N LEU A 52 -1.85 -0.06 -7.41
CA LEU A 52 -1.40 -1.42 -7.15
C LEU A 52 -2.25 -2.41 -7.93
N SER A 53 -1.63 -3.51 -8.34
CA SER A 53 -2.29 -4.69 -8.87
C SER A 53 -2.14 -5.83 -7.88
N LYS A 54 -3.26 -6.42 -7.46
CA LYS A 54 -3.26 -7.61 -6.59
C LYS A 54 -3.02 -8.86 -7.43
N LEU A 55 -1.99 -9.61 -7.08
CA LEU A 55 -1.63 -10.89 -7.68
C LEU A 55 -2.43 -12.04 -7.06
N THR A 56 -2.45 -13.18 -7.76
CA THR A 56 -3.20 -14.38 -7.34
C THR A 56 -2.65 -15.02 -6.07
N ASN A 57 -1.38 -14.78 -5.74
CA ASN A 57 -0.72 -15.24 -4.52
C ASN A 57 -1.02 -14.34 -3.30
N GLY A 58 -1.81 -13.28 -3.45
CA GLY A 58 -2.12 -12.32 -2.39
C GLY A 58 -1.10 -11.20 -2.23
N CYS A 59 -0.02 -11.20 -3.02
CA CYS A 59 0.91 -10.09 -3.13
C CYS A 59 0.34 -8.94 -3.97
N TYR A 60 1.01 -7.80 -3.89
CA TYR A 60 0.69 -6.61 -4.66
C TYR A 60 1.96 -6.11 -5.37
N VAL A 61 1.78 -5.65 -6.59
CA VAL A 61 2.82 -4.99 -7.38
C VAL A 61 2.32 -3.63 -7.81
N ARG A 62 3.23 -2.73 -8.17
CA ARG A 62 2.84 -1.47 -8.80
C ARG A 62 2.13 -1.75 -10.13
N ALA A 63 0.95 -1.14 -10.29
CA ALA A 63 0.19 -1.20 -11.54
C ALA A 63 0.80 -0.31 -12.63
#